data_AF-A0A6I6GKQ0-F1
#
_entry.id   AF-A0A6I6GKQ0-F1
#
_cell.length_a   1.000
_cell.length_b   1.000
_cell.length_c   1.000
_cell.angle_alpha   90.00
_cell.angle_beta   90.00
_cell.angle_gamma   90.00
#
_symmetry.space_group_name_H-M   'P 1'
#
loop_
_entity.id
_entity.type
_entity.pdbx_description
1 polymer ?
#
loop_
_entity_poly.entity_id
_entity_poly.type
_entity_poly.pdbx_seq_one_letter_code
_entity_poly.pdbx_strand_id
1 'polypeptide(L)'
;MIHFNELKHGNHVMVLNEGTWMEGVVQHINPDDGGQVEVTTGVQTNWYSIPEIESIPLSEEQLLRFGFEKEVMESGNMKYKHGAFRVLAGPTKLFTDFLMWYREEKSHINYPMTVHQFQNRYEAMVKIPLE
;
A
#
# COMPACT_ATOMS: atom_id res chain seq x y z
N MET A 1 -0.33 -13.44 3.03
CA MET A 1 -1.50 -13.42 3.94
C MET A 1 -1.49 -12.08 4.62
N ILE A 2 -2.60 -11.34 4.57
CA ILE A 2 -2.68 -10.03 5.23
C ILE A 2 -2.80 -10.22 6.74
N HIS A 3 -2.10 -9.41 7.52
CA HIS A 3 -2.22 -9.43 8.98
C HIS A 3 -3.26 -8.39 9.38
N PHE A 4 -4.38 -8.83 9.99
CA PHE A 4 -5.47 -7.94 10.40
C PHE A 4 -4.99 -6.73 11.22
N ASN A 5 -4.01 -6.95 12.11
CA ASN A 5 -3.45 -5.91 12.98
C ASN A 5 -2.62 -4.85 12.23
N GLU A 6 -2.28 -5.08 10.95
CA GLU A 6 -1.59 -4.10 10.10
C GLU A 6 -2.57 -3.23 9.33
N LEU A 7 -3.87 -3.59 9.26
CA LEU A 7 -4.85 -2.79 8.55
C LEU A 7 -5.17 -1.50 9.31
N LYS A 8 -5.41 -0.44 8.54
CA LYS A 8 -5.88 0.86 9.02
C LYS A 8 -6.91 1.46 8.06
N HIS A 9 -7.68 2.42 8.57
CA HIS A 9 -8.49 3.32 7.72
C HIS A 9 -7.64 3.89 6.58
N GLY A 10 -8.18 3.91 5.36
CA GLY A 10 -7.51 4.42 4.17
C GLY A 10 -6.58 3.40 3.48
N ASN A 11 -6.35 2.23 4.06
CA ASN A 11 -5.56 1.20 3.38
C ASN A 11 -6.28 0.65 2.14
N HIS A 12 -5.53 0.47 1.06
CA HIS A 12 -6.01 -0.19 -0.15
C HIS A 12 -5.78 -1.71 -0.06
N VAL A 13 -6.83 -2.47 -0.33
CA VAL A 13 -6.86 -3.93 -0.26
C VAL A 13 -7.70 -4.51 -1.41
N MET A 14 -7.53 -5.80 -1.67
CA MET A 14 -8.46 -6.57 -2.49
C MET A 14 -9.50 -7.22 -1.58
N VAL A 15 -10.76 -7.20 -1.99
CA VAL A 15 -11.87 -7.90 -1.31
C VAL A 15 -12.60 -8.82 -2.26
N LEU A 16 -13.03 -9.99 -1.76
CA LEU A 16 -13.84 -10.94 -2.51
C LEU A 16 -15.31 -10.52 -2.41
N ASN A 17 -15.85 -9.93 -3.47
CA ASN A 17 -17.25 -9.50 -3.54
C ASN A 17 -18.02 -10.33 -4.57
N GLU A 18 -19.05 -11.05 -4.12
CA GLU A 18 -19.89 -11.88 -4.99
C GLU A 18 -19.10 -12.83 -5.92
N GLY A 19 -17.99 -13.38 -5.41
CA GLY A 19 -17.11 -14.29 -6.15
C GLY A 19 -16.09 -13.60 -7.06
N THR A 20 -16.02 -12.26 -7.06
CA THR A 20 -15.04 -11.48 -7.83
C THR A 20 -14.14 -10.66 -6.91
N TRP A 21 -12.84 -10.72 -7.12
CA TRP A 21 -11.88 -9.87 -6.40
C TRP A 21 -11.91 -8.43 -6.93
N MET A 22 -12.12 -7.47 -6.03
CA MET A 22 -12.15 -6.05 -6.36
C MET A 22 -11.24 -5.25 -5.41
N GLU A 23 -10.64 -4.17 -5.92
CA GLU A 23 -9.93 -3.22 -5.08
C GLU A 23 -10.92 -2.36 -4.28
N GLY A 24 -10.59 -2.07 -3.03
CA GLY A 24 -11.34 -1.17 -2.17
C GLY A 24 -10.48 -0.52 -1.09
N VAL A 25 -11.08 0.43 -0.39
CA VAL A 25 -10.45 1.22 0.67
C VAL A 25 -11.10 0.90 2.01
N VAL A 26 -10.27 0.55 2.98
CA VAL A 26 -10.72 0.28 4.36
C VAL A 26 -11.32 1.54 4.98
N GLN A 27 -12.54 1.44 5.48
CA GLN A 27 -13.24 2.48 6.22
C GLN A 27 -13.15 2.24 7.73
N HIS A 28 -13.53 1.04 8.18
CA HIS A 28 -13.56 0.71 9.60
C HIS A 28 -13.00 -0.69 9.85
N ILE A 29 -12.50 -0.89 11.06
CA ILE A 29 -11.94 -2.15 11.50
C ILE A 29 -12.66 -2.52 12.78
N ASN A 30 -13.33 -3.68 12.78
CA ASN A 30 -13.97 -4.24 13.94
C ASN A 30 -13.14 -5.41 14.47
N PRO A 31 -12.40 -5.24 15.58
CA PRO A 31 -11.60 -6.30 16.17
C PRO A 31 -12.44 -7.37 16.90
N ASP A 32 -13.72 -7.11 17.16
CA ASP A 32 -14.63 -8.06 17.81
C ASP A 32 -15.14 -9.12 16.81
N ASP A 33 -15.70 -10.22 17.32
CA ASP A 33 -16.37 -11.29 16.53
C ASP A 33 -15.57 -11.82 15.32
N GLY A 34 -14.29 -12.14 15.52
CA GLY A 34 -13.46 -12.82 14.51
C GLY A 34 -12.77 -11.89 13.51
N GLY A 35 -12.85 -10.57 13.71
CA GLY A 35 -12.11 -9.57 12.92
C GLY A 35 -12.76 -9.31 11.57
N GLN A 36 -13.54 -8.25 11.49
CA GLN A 36 -14.16 -7.78 10.25
C GLN A 36 -13.60 -6.42 9.84
N VAL A 37 -13.57 -6.17 8.54
CA VAL A 37 -13.10 -4.91 7.97
C VAL A 37 -14.17 -4.38 7.03
N GLU A 38 -14.62 -3.16 7.27
CA GLU A 38 -15.51 -2.45 6.37
C GLU A 38 -14.68 -1.86 5.23
N VAL A 39 -15.02 -2.24 3.99
CA VAL A 39 -14.30 -1.78 2.80
C VAL A 39 -15.30 -1.14 1.84
N THR A 40 -14.97 0.07 1.39
CA THR A 40 -15.66 0.73 0.29
C THR A 40 -14.97 0.37 -1.01
N THR A 41 -15.70 -0.34 -1.86
CA THR A 41 -15.36 -0.54 -3.27
C THR A 41 -16.00 0.56 -4.11
N GLY A 42 -15.67 0.65 -5.40
CA GLY A 42 -16.28 1.64 -6.31
C GLY A 42 -17.81 1.54 -6.46
N VAL A 43 -18.44 0.48 -5.94
CA VAL A 43 -19.89 0.22 -6.06
C VAL A 43 -20.59 0.25 -4.70
N GLN A 44 -20.00 -0.36 -3.68
CA GLN A 44 -20.65 -0.53 -2.37
C GLN A 44 -19.65 -0.55 -1.22
N THR A 45 -20.18 -0.30 -0.02
CA THR A 45 -19.46 -0.45 1.25
C THR A 45 -20.04 -1.65 1.99
N ASN A 46 -19.19 -2.59 2.40
CA ASN A 46 -19.63 -3.80 3.09
C ASN A 46 -18.56 -4.28 4.09
N TRP A 47 -18.97 -5.13 5.03
CA TRP A 47 -18.09 -5.79 5.98
C TRP A 47 -17.58 -7.12 5.41
N TYR A 48 -16.26 -7.29 5.40
CA TYR A 48 -15.57 -8.49 4.93
C TYR A 48 -14.82 -9.16 6.07
N SER A 49 -14.79 -10.48 6.06
CA SER A 49 -13.95 -11.27 6.96
C SER A 49 -12.51 -11.37 6.43
N ILE A 50 -11.54 -11.66 7.29
CA ILE A 50 -10.12 -11.73 6.89
C ILE A 50 -9.82 -12.68 5.71
N PRO A 51 -10.43 -13.88 5.61
CA PRO A 51 -10.23 -14.74 4.44
C PRO A 51 -10.71 -14.15 3.11
N GLU A 52 -11.59 -13.15 3.15
CA GLU A 52 -12.14 -12.45 1.99
C GLU A 52 -11.31 -11.21 1.62
N ILE A 53 -10.17 -10.99 2.28
CA ILE A 53 -9.31 -9.82 2.08
C ILE A 53 -7.89 -10.27 1.70
N GLU A 54 -7.36 -9.68 0.64
CA GLU A 54 -5.99 -9.89 0.20
C GLU A 54 -5.21 -8.57 0.07
N SER A 55 -3.90 -8.67 0.30
CA SER A 55 -3.00 -7.54 0.10
C SER A 55 -2.71 -7.32 -1.38
N ILE A 56 -2.68 -6.06 -1.81
CA ILE A 56 -2.23 -5.70 -3.16
C ILE A 56 -0.69 -5.63 -3.16
N PRO A 57 0.03 -6.32 -4.06
CA PRO A 57 1.48 -6.14 -4.21
C PRO A 57 1.81 -4.70 -4.60
N LEU A 58 2.87 -4.13 -4.02
CA LEU A 58 3.33 -2.79 -4.42
C LEU A 58 3.87 -2.84 -5.86
N SER A 59 3.44 -1.90 -6.69
CA SER A 59 3.87 -1.78 -8.08
C SER A 59 4.08 -0.32 -8.50
N GLU A 60 4.67 -0.13 -9.68
CA GLU A 60 4.86 1.22 -10.25
C GLU A 60 3.50 1.90 -10.45
N GLU A 61 2.51 1.15 -10.96
CA GLU A 61 1.16 1.65 -11.19
C GLU A 61 0.53 2.20 -9.91
N GLN A 62 0.73 1.53 -8.77
CA GLN A 62 0.19 1.99 -7.49
C GLN A 62 0.87 3.28 -7.01
N LEU A 63 2.19 3.38 -7.12
CA LEU A 63 2.89 4.63 -6.78
C LEU A 63 2.41 5.81 -7.64
N LEU A 64 2.23 5.58 -8.95
CA LEU A 64 1.72 6.61 -9.86
C LEU A 64 0.28 7.02 -9.51
N ARG A 65 -0.57 6.07 -9.09
CA ARG A 65 -1.94 6.36 -8.62
C ARG A 65 -1.94 7.23 -7.36
N PHE A 66 -1.00 7.01 -6.44
CA PHE A 66 -0.78 7.88 -5.27
C PHE A 66 -0.06 9.21 -5.59
N GLY A 67 0.03 9.58 -6.86
CA GLY A 67 0.60 10.86 -7.30
C GLY A 67 2.12 10.94 -7.18
N PHE A 68 2.83 9.81 -7.15
CA PHE A 68 4.30 9.85 -7.24
C PHE A 68 4.74 10.19 -8.66
N GLU A 69 5.72 11.09 -8.77
CA GLU A 69 6.39 11.40 -10.02
C GLU A 69 7.59 10.49 -10.25
N LYS A 70 7.67 9.90 -11.43
CA LYS A 70 8.76 9.01 -11.84
C LYS A 70 9.91 9.79 -12.47
N GLU A 71 11.12 9.37 -12.14
CA GLU A 71 12.38 9.85 -12.69
C GLU A 71 13.27 8.65 -13.00
N VAL A 72 13.68 8.51 -14.26
CA VAL A 72 14.59 7.45 -14.71
C VAL A 72 16.02 7.97 -14.57
N MET A 73 16.85 7.27 -13.80
CA MET A 73 18.25 7.62 -13.62
C MET A 73 19.11 7.02 -14.75
N GLU A 74 20.27 7.63 -15.02
CA GLU A 74 21.24 7.13 -16.00
C GLU A 74 21.70 5.68 -15.74
N SER A 75 21.71 5.27 -14.47
CA SER A 75 22.03 3.89 -14.05
C SER A 75 20.93 2.86 -14.37
N GLY A 76 19.78 3.30 -14.89
CA GLY A 76 18.58 2.48 -15.07
C GLY A 76 17.73 2.32 -13.80
N ASN A 77 18.15 2.91 -12.67
CA ASN A 77 17.33 2.93 -11.46
C ASN A 77 16.13 3.87 -11.63
N MET A 78 15.04 3.53 -10.93
CA MET A 78 13.81 4.30 -10.94
C MET A 78 13.62 5.01 -9.62
N LYS A 79 13.47 6.33 -9.68
CA LYS A 79 13.18 7.17 -8.52
C LYS A 79 11.76 7.68 -8.60
N TYR A 80 10.99 7.49 -7.55
CA TYR A 80 9.63 8.00 -7.40
C TYR A 80 9.60 9.07 -6.32
N LYS A 81 8.91 10.18 -6.60
CA LYS A 81 8.91 11.39 -5.76
C LYS A 81 7.48 11.78 -5.40
N HIS A 82 7.20 11.99 -4.12
CA HIS A 82 5.96 12.60 -3.65
C HIS A 82 6.33 13.63 -2.57
N GLY A 83 6.24 14.92 -2.88
CA GLY A 83 6.71 15.99 -2.00
C GLY A 83 8.20 15.85 -1.63
N ALA A 84 8.51 15.58 -0.35
CA ALA A 84 9.86 15.26 0.14
C ALA A 84 10.13 13.74 0.29
N PHE A 85 9.11 12.91 0.13
CA PHE A 85 9.21 11.45 0.22
C PHE A 85 9.75 10.88 -1.09
N ARG A 86 10.62 9.87 -0.99
CA ARG A 86 11.30 9.29 -2.13
C ARG A 86 11.31 7.77 -2.02
N VAL A 87 11.21 7.13 -3.17
CA VAL A 87 11.42 5.69 -3.35
C VAL A 87 12.44 5.50 -4.47
N LEU A 88 13.43 4.65 -4.26
CA LEU A 88 14.43 4.28 -5.27
C LEU A 88 14.41 2.77 -5.44
N ALA A 89 13.95 2.32 -6.59
CA ALA A 89 13.89 0.91 -6.96
C ALA A 89 14.89 0.61 -8.08
N GLY A 90 15.39 -0.62 -8.09
CA GLY A 90 16.21 -1.12 -9.19
C GLY A 90 15.43 -1.31 -10.50
N PRO A 91 16.12 -1.64 -11.61
CA PRO A 91 15.53 -1.73 -12.94
C PRO A 91 14.43 -2.79 -13.09
N THR A 92 14.40 -3.78 -12.18
CA THR A 92 13.44 -4.90 -12.20
C THR A 92 12.04 -4.50 -11.75
N LYS A 93 11.88 -3.36 -11.06
CA LYS A 93 10.59 -2.82 -10.58
C LYS A 93 9.76 -3.74 -9.68
N LEU A 94 10.36 -4.75 -9.05
CA LEU A 94 9.61 -5.74 -8.26
C LEU A 94 9.33 -5.32 -6.81
N PHE A 95 9.77 -4.13 -6.36
CA PHE A 95 9.63 -3.64 -4.97
C PHE A 95 9.93 -4.69 -3.89
N THR A 96 10.86 -5.60 -4.17
CA THR A 96 11.38 -6.61 -3.23
C THR A 96 12.71 -6.17 -2.60
N ASP A 97 13.42 -5.26 -3.26
CA ASP A 97 14.65 -4.64 -2.80
C ASP A 97 14.66 -3.18 -3.27
N PHE A 98 14.47 -2.24 -2.34
CA PHE A 98 14.41 -0.82 -2.66
C PHE A 98 14.66 0.06 -1.43
N LEU A 99 15.03 1.32 -1.69
CA LEU A 99 15.20 2.34 -0.66
C LEU A 99 13.99 3.25 -0.63
N MET A 100 13.54 3.64 0.55
CA MET A 100 12.60 4.75 0.73
C MET A 100 13.13 5.71 1.79
N TRP A 101 12.81 6.99 1.66
CA TRP A 101 13.21 7.99 2.64
C TRP A 101 12.32 9.23 2.66
N TYR A 102 12.32 9.87 3.82
CA TYR A 102 11.68 11.15 4.07
C TYR A 102 12.66 12.02 4.84
N ARG A 103 13.17 13.07 4.20
CA ARG A 103 14.25 13.92 4.73
C ARG A 103 15.49 13.08 5.09
N GLU A 104 15.81 12.96 6.37
CA GLU A 104 16.97 12.24 6.90
C GLU A 104 16.66 10.78 7.27
N GLU A 105 15.39 10.43 7.48
CA GLU A 105 14.99 9.06 7.81
C GLU A 105 15.00 8.21 6.54
N LYS A 106 15.87 7.18 6.52
CA LYS A 106 16.02 6.24 5.41
C LYS A 106 15.65 4.83 5.86
N SER A 107 15.09 4.06 4.94
CA SER A 107 14.85 2.63 5.15
C SER A 107 15.16 1.84 3.90
N HIS A 108 15.86 0.74 4.11
CA HIS A 108 16.09 -0.27 3.10
C HIS A 108 15.10 -1.40 3.31
N ILE A 109 14.28 -1.63 2.30
CA ILE A 109 13.33 -2.74 2.26
C ILE A 109 13.95 -3.85 1.42
N ASN A 110 14.05 -5.04 2.01
CA ASN A 110 14.64 -6.24 1.40
C ASN A 110 13.65 -7.42 1.41
N TYR A 111 12.36 -7.12 1.36
CA TYR A 111 11.26 -8.07 1.27
C TYR A 111 10.17 -7.52 0.32
N PRO A 112 9.33 -8.39 -0.28
CA PRO A 112 8.19 -7.95 -1.06
C PRO A 112 7.22 -7.13 -0.21
N MET A 113 7.03 -5.86 -0.55
CA MET A 113 6.10 -4.96 0.15
C MET A 113 4.74 -4.92 -0.56
N THR A 114 3.69 -4.79 0.23
CA THR A 114 2.32 -4.61 -0.26
C THR A 114 1.85 -3.16 -0.09
N VAL A 115 0.79 -2.77 -0.78
CA VAL A 115 0.29 -1.38 -0.82
C VAL A 115 -0.05 -0.87 0.59
N HIS A 116 -0.85 -1.60 1.38
CA HIS A 116 -1.19 -1.17 2.74
C HIS A 116 0.05 -1.01 3.64
N GLN A 117 1.04 -1.91 3.54
CA GLN A 117 2.31 -1.79 4.28
C GLN A 117 3.08 -0.55 3.86
N PHE A 118 3.10 -0.24 2.57
CA PHE A 118 3.70 0.99 2.05
C PHE A 118 2.98 2.24 2.57
N GLN A 119 1.65 2.27 2.51
CA GLN A 119 0.83 3.37 3.06
C GLN A 119 1.10 3.58 4.55
N ASN A 120 1.15 2.50 5.33
CA ASN A 120 1.43 2.55 6.76
C ASN A 120 2.86 3.05 7.04
N ARG A 121 3.85 2.64 6.25
CA ARG A 121 5.22 3.11 6.39
C ARG A 121 5.35 4.58 6.01
N TYR A 122 4.68 5.00 4.93
CA TYR A 122 4.59 6.40 4.53
C TYR A 122 3.99 7.25 5.65
N GLU A 123 2.83 6.87 6.17
CA GLU A 123 2.16 7.59 7.27
C GLU A 123 3.05 7.63 8.52
N ALA A 124 3.75 6.55 8.85
CA ALA A 124 4.67 6.52 9.98
C ALA A 124 5.80 7.55 9.85
N MET A 125 6.28 7.84 8.64
CA MET A 125 7.36 8.80 8.36
C MET A 125 6.84 10.23 8.19
N VAL A 126 5.75 10.41 7.43
CA VAL A 126 5.22 11.71 7.01
C VAL A 126 4.19 12.27 8.00
N LYS A 127 3.58 11.40 8.82
CA LYS A 127 2.47 11.70 9.75
C LYS A 127 1.18 12.15 9.07
N ILE A 128 1.03 11.79 7.79
CA ILE A 128 -0.15 12.05 6.95
C ILE A 128 -0.46 10.75 6.20
N PRO A 129 -1.74 10.32 6.11
CA PRO A 129 -2.11 9.14 5.34
C PRO A 129 -1.79 9.32 3.86
N LEU A 130 -1.52 8.20 3.19
CA LEU A 130 -1.37 8.15 1.73
C LEU A 130 -2.64 7.54 1.15
N GLU A 131 -3.34 8.30 0.31
CA GLU A 131 -4.63 7.96 -0.31
C GLU A 131 -4.56 8.15 -1.83
#